data_AF-A0A7S0L9D5-F1
#
_entry.id   AF-A0A7S0L9D5-F1
#
_cell.length_a   1.000
_cell.length_b   1.000
_cell.length_c   1.000
_cell.angle_alpha   90.00
_cell.angle_beta   90.00
_cell.angle_gamma   90.00
#
_symmetry.space_group_name_H-M   'P 1'
#
loop_
_entity.id
_entity.type
_entity.pdbx_description
1 polymer ?
#
loop_
_entity_poly.entity_id
_entity_poly.type
_entity_poly.pdbx_seq_one_letter_code
_entity_poly.pdbx_strand_id
1 'polypeptide(L)'
;VREVVQGLRDAGAAAVTIHGRTADARYSKSADWEIIRQVVEDGAACGSDVPIIGNGDILTHYEAKERIERSGVSAVMVGRGALIKPWIFQEFKSGVAWEPTVEEQIAVYRRLACYMKEHFGDDARGRAKSWRFLPWHFDFLLRYQPLPEDLYGARSLEQPLMQTRMPALDGAAPLERLLTNSNPDVHELLAAMLWESASDADAVRALRSFSEGDVFEALERGASADTEASEVLELSNIPGGGRGSSSEMQKEKRVQRRRREPTPVRTAEEIAQIRAERAVKREQTGAT
;
A
#
# COMPACT_ATOMS: atom_id res chain seq x y z
N VAL A 1 20.36 -14.41 -6.89
CA VAL A 1 19.03 -14.99 -6.59
C VAL A 1 19.04 -16.51 -6.72
N ARG A 2 19.49 -17.07 -7.85
CA ARG A 2 19.58 -18.54 -8.06
C ARG A 2 20.31 -19.27 -6.93
N GLU A 3 21.51 -18.82 -6.55
CA GLU A 3 22.28 -19.38 -5.42
C GLU A 3 21.50 -19.35 -4.09
N VAL A 4 20.86 -18.21 -3.78
CA VAL A 4 20.05 -18.06 -2.56
C VAL A 4 18.87 -19.03 -2.56
N VAL A 5 18.19 -19.17 -3.71
CA VAL A 5 17.05 -20.08 -3.85
C VAL A 5 17.50 -21.54 -3.71
N GLN A 6 18.66 -21.90 -4.28
CA GLN A 6 19.21 -23.24 -4.09
C GLN A 6 19.51 -23.52 -2.61
N GLY A 7 20.16 -22.59 -1.91
CA GLY A 7 20.40 -22.74 -0.48
C GLY A 7 19.10 -22.89 0.35
N LEU A 8 18.01 -22.21 -0.04
CA LEU A 8 16.70 -22.37 0.60
C LEU A 8 16.07 -23.75 0.31
N ARG A 9 16.24 -24.27 -0.91
CA ARG A 9 15.77 -25.62 -1.29
C ARG A 9 16.52 -26.69 -0.50
N ASP A 10 17.84 -26.59 -0.44
CA ASP A 10 18.70 -27.53 0.30
C ASP A 10 18.38 -27.52 1.80
N ALA A 11 17.97 -26.37 2.34
CA ALA A 11 17.51 -26.21 3.71
C ALA A 11 16.08 -26.75 3.97
N GLY A 12 15.37 -27.24 2.93
CA GLY A 12 14.04 -27.83 3.06
C GLY A 12 12.89 -26.80 3.11
N ALA A 13 13.04 -25.64 2.46
CA ALA A 13 11.96 -24.65 2.39
C ALA A 13 10.69 -25.24 1.75
N ALA A 14 9.53 -24.99 2.37
CA ALA A 14 8.24 -25.43 1.87
C ALA A 14 7.73 -24.62 0.66
N ALA A 15 8.20 -23.37 0.52
CA ALA A 15 7.96 -22.50 -0.63
C ALA A 15 8.97 -21.34 -0.59
N VAL A 16 9.21 -20.71 -1.75
CA VAL A 16 10.10 -19.54 -1.85
C VAL A 16 9.36 -18.41 -2.57
N THR A 17 9.23 -17.25 -1.93
CA THR A 17 8.74 -16.04 -2.58
C THR A 17 9.89 -15.20 -3.10
N ILE A 18 9.80 -14.76 -4.35
CA ILE A 18 10.82 -13.91 -4.99
C ILE A 18 10.18 -12.59 -5.40
N HIS A 19 10.59 -11.51 -4.75
CA HIS A 19 10.36 -10.18 -5.30
C HIS A 19 11.33 -9.97 -6.47
N GLY A 20 10.82 -9.63 -7.66
CA GLY A 20 11.62 -9.36 -8.87
C GLY A 20 12.48 -8.09 -8.82
N ARG A 21 12.96 -7.67 -7.64
CA ARG A 21 13.81 -6.49 -7.48
C ARG A 21 14.95 -6.78 -6.52
N THR A 22 16.09 -6.14 -6.77
CA THR A 22 17.17 -6.09 -5.80
C THR A 22 16.80 -5.15 -4.65
N ALA A 23 17.43 -5.35 -3.49
CA ALA A 23 17.24 -4.47 -2.33
C ALA A 23 17.59 -3.01 -2.67
N ASP A 24 18.66 -2.78 -3.44
CA ASP A 24 19.12 -1.44 -3.84
C ASP A 24 18.15 -0.75 -4.81
N ALA A 25 17.48 -1.52 -5.68
CA ALA A 25 16.50 -0.98 -6.61
C ALA A 25 15.26 -0.44 -5.90
N ARG A 26 14.97 -0.88 -4.66
CA ARG A 26 13.76 -0.50 -3.90
C ARG A 26 12.51 -0.60 -4.79
N TYR A 27 11.98 0.54 -5.25
CA TYR A 27 10.84 0.65 -6.15
C TYR A 27 11.12 1.51 -7.38
N SER A 28 12.38 1.81 -7.68
CA SER A 28 12.77 2.71 -8.78
C SER A 28 12.78 2.05 -10.16
N LYS A 29 12.70 0.72 -10.22
CA LYS A 29 12.65 -0.07 -11.45
C LYS A 29 11.46 -1.00 -11.46
N SER A 30 11.03 -1.46 -12.63
CA SER A 30 10.05 -2.55 -12.75
C SER A 30 10.57 -3.84 -12.12
N ALA A 31 9.66 -4.68 -11.64
CA ALA A 31 10.00 -6.04 -11.23
C ALA A 31 10.44 -6.86 -12.45
N ASP A 32 11.61 -7.46 -12.35
CA ASP A 32 12.15 -8.43 -13.31
C ASP A 32 11.48 -9.78 -13.06
N TRP A 33 10.56 -10.15 -13.94
CA TRP A 33 9.88 -11.44 -13.92
C TRP A 33 10.61 -12.50 -14.75
N GLU A 34 11.54 -12.09 -15.60
CA GLU A 34 12.37 -12.99 -16.39
C GLU A 34 13.36 -13.73 -15.47
N ILE A 35 13.94 -13.05 -14.48
CA ILE A 35 14.76 -13.72 -13.48
C ILE A 35 13.95 -14.70 -12.60
N ILE A 36 12.66 -14.43 -12.35
CA ILE A 36 11.78 -15.33 -11.61
C ILE A 36 11.51 -16.59 -12.45
N ARG A 37 11.17 -16.40 -13.74
CA ARG A 37 10.98 -17.50 -14.71
C ARG A 37 12.20 -18.42 -14.75
N GLN A 38 13.39 -17.84 -14.86
CA GLN A 38 14.64 -18.60 -14.87
C GLN A 38 14.85 -19.45 -13.60
N VAL A 39 14.45 -18.95 -12.42
CA VAL A 39 14.54 -19.72 -11.17
C VAL A 39 13.53 -20.88 -11.13
N VAL A 40 12.35 -20.69 -11.71
CA VAL A 40 11.36 -21.76 -11.90
C VAL A 40 11.93 -22.83 -12.82
N GLU A 41 12.47 -22.44 -13.98
CA GLU A 41 13.08 -23.35 -14.95
C GLU A 41 14.26 -24.14 -14.36
N ASP A 42 15.15 -23.48 -13.63
CA ASP A 42 16.25 -24.12 -12.92
C ASP A 42 15.73 -25.18 -11.92
N GLY A 43 14.63 -24.87 -11.23
CA GLY A 43 13.94 -25.80 -10.32
C GLY A 43 13.41 -27.03 -11.02
N ALA A 44 12.70 -26.83 -12.13
CA ALA A 44 12.18 -27.92 -12.94
C ALA A 44 13.31 -28.80 -13.50
N ALA A 45 14.41 -28.19 -13.97
CA ALA A 45 15.55 -28.92 -14.53
C ALA A 45 16.30 -29.79 -13.49
N CYS A 46 16.30 -29.39 -12.22
CA CYS A 46 16.91 -30.17 -11.13
C CYS A 46 15.92 -31.07 -10.37
N GLY A 47 14.67 -31.16 -10.81
CA GLY A 47 13.64 -32.00 -10.16
C GLY A 47 13.21 -31.48 -8.78
N SER A 48 13.33 -30.18 -8.52
CA SER A 48 12.88 -29.57 -7.27
C SER A 48 11.38 -29.32 -7.29
N ASP A 49 10.67 -29.86 -6.29
CA ASP A 49 9.23 -29.63 -6.10
C ASP A 49 8.90 -28.37 -5.27
N VAL A 50 9.90 -27.61 -4.80
CA VAL A 50 9.67 -26.42 -3.98
C VAL A 50 8.94 -25.32 -4.79
N PRO A 51 7.70 -24.94 -4.42
CA PRO A 51 6.92 -23.93 -5.13
C PRO A 51 7.58 -22.55 -5.10
N ILE A 52 7.62 -21.89 -6.24
CA ILE A 52 8.06 -20.49 -6.35
C ILE A 52 6.83 -19.58 -6.41
N ILE A 53 6.81 -18.55 -5.56
CA ILE A 53 5.78 -17.52 -5.52
C ILE A 53 6.38 -16.24 -6.09
N GLY A 54 5.84 -15.76 -7.20
CA GLY A 54 6.29 -14.53 -7.85
C GLY A 54 5.75 -13.28 -7.16
N ASN A 55 6.56 -12.22 -7.06
CA ASN A 55 6.14 -10.96 -6.47
C ASN A 55 6.73 -9.74 -7.18
N GLY A 56 5.90 -8.71 -7.33
CA GLY A 56 6.32 -7.40 -7.80
C GLY A 56 5.41 -6.86 -8.90
N ASP A 57 4.93 -5.65 -8.70
CA ASP A 57 4.19 -4.88 -9.71
C ASP A 57 2.94 -5.56 -10.27
N ILE A 58 2.21 -6.24 -9.39
CA ILE A 58 0.88 -6.78 -9.66
C ILE A 58 -0.14 -5.83 -9.02
N LEU A 59 -0.93 -5.19 -9.87
CA LEU A 59 -2.02 -4.26 -9.54
C LEU A 59 -3.36 -4.67 -10.14
N THR A 60 -3.37 -5.60 -11.11
CA THR A 60 -4.60 -6.07 -11.77
C THR A 60 -4.63 -7.59 -11.91
N HIS A 61 -5.82 -8.15 -12.14
CA HIS A 61 -5.98 -9.59 -12.30
C HIS A 61 -5.36 -10.12 -13.60
N TYR A 62 -5.42 -9.36 -14.69
CA TYR A 62 -4.78 -9.72 -15.95
C TYR A 62 -3.25 -9.67 -15.87
N GLU A 63 -2.66 -8.71 -15.11
CA GLU A 63 -1.23 -8.75 -14.79
C GLU A 63 -0.88 -10.02 -14.01
N ALA A 64 -1.64 -10.36 -12.96
CA ALA A 64 -1.41 -11.58 -12.18
C ALA A 64 -1.44 -12.84 -13.07
N LYS A 65 -2.46 -12.95 -13.93
CA LYS A 65 -2.63 -14.05 -14.88
C LYS A 65 -1.43 -14.15 -15.84
N GLU A 66 -1.06 -13.04 -16.48
CA GLU A 66 0.06 -13.01 -17.43
C GLU A 66 1.38 -13.40 -16.75
N ARG A 67 1.62 -12.91 -15.53
CA ARG A 67 2.83 -13.22 -14.78
C ARG A 67 2.91 -14.69 -14.41
N ILE A 68 1.80 -15.31 -14.00
CA ILE A 68 1.73 -16.75 -13.75
C ILE A 68 2.05 -17.52 -15.03
N GLU A 69 1.34 -17.23 -16.12
CA GLU A 69 1.47 -17.93 -17.41
C GLU A 69 2.89 -17.85 -17.98
N ARG A 70 3.53 -16.68 -17.92
CA ARG A 70 4.86 -16.48 -18.49
C ARG A 70 6.02 -16.98 -17.64
N SER A 71 5.89 -16.90 -16.31
CA SER A 71 6.99 -17.25 -15.41
C SER A 71 6.92 -18.68 -14.89
N GLY A 72 5.75 -19.33 -14.98
CA GLY A 72 5.53 -20.69 -14.47
C GLY A 72 5.53 -20.77 -12.95
N VAL A 73 5.43 -19.64 -12.24
CA VAL A 73 5.31 -19.62 -10.77
C VAL A 73 4.05 -20.34 -10.32
N SER A 74 4.12 -20.98 -9.15
CA SER A 74 2.98 -21.71 -8.58
C SER A 74 1.89 -20.77 -8.06
N ALA A 75 2.27 -19.55 -7.66
CA ALA A 75 1.36 -18.50 -7.21
C ALA A 75 2.01 -17.12 -7.35
N VAL A 76 1.21 -16.08 -7.12
CA VAL A 76 1.71 -14.71 -6.98
C VAL A 76 1.39 -14.15 -5.60
N MET A 77 2.29 -13.30 -5.09
CA MET A 77 2.07 -12.52 -3.88
C MET A 77 1.85 -11.05 -4.26
N VAL A 78 0.87 -10.41 -3.63
CA VAL A 78 0.51 -9.01 -3.88
C VAL A 78 0.70 -8.18 -2.62
N GLY A 79 1.32 -7.01 -2.77
CA GLY A 79 1.52 -6.04 -1.70
C GLY A 79 0.72 -4.77 -1.96
N ARG A 80 1.34 -3.77 -2.59
CA ARG A 80 0.71 -2.45 -2.84
C ARG A 80 -0.60 -2.50 -3.61
N GLY A 81 -0.77 -3.44 -4.54
CA GLY A 81 -2.05 -3.64 -5.24
C GLY A 81 -3.21 -3.88 -4.29
N ALA A 82 -2.99 -4.61 -3.19
CA ALA A 82 -4.01 -4.87 -2.16
C ALA A 82 -4.28 -3.65 -1.26
N LEU A 83 -3.33 -2.71 -1.14
CA LEU A 83 -3.57 -1.44 -0.44
C LEU A 83 -4.42 -0.48 -1.29
N ILE A 84 -4.17 -0.44 -2.60
CA ILE A 84 -4.91 0.40 -3.56
C ILE A 84 -6.31 -0.17 -3.80
N LYS A 85 -6.42 -1.50 -3.99
CA LYS A 85 -7.67 -2.23 -4.23
C LYS A 85 -7.80 -3.37 -3.21
N PRO A 86 -8.40 -3.15 -2.04
CA PRO A 86 -8.62 -4.22 -1.06
C PRO A 86 -9.38 -5.43 -1.63
N TRP A 87 -10.17 -5.21 -2.68
CA TRP A 87 -10.94 -6.23 -3.40
C TRP A 87 -10.19 -6.93 -4.54
N ILE A 88 -8.91 -6.65 -4.77
CA ILE A 88 -8.14 -7.26 -5.87
C ILE A 88 -8.17 -8.79 -5.87
N PHE A 89 -8.27 -9.42 -4.69
CA PHE A 89 -8.38 -10.88 -4.57
C PHE A 89 -9.71 -11.42 -5.11
N GLN A 90 -10.79 -10.63 -5.07
CA GLN A 90 -12.04 -10.98 -5.72
C GLN A 90 -11.87 -10.96 -7.23
N GLU A 91 -11.17 -9.97 -7.79
CA GLU A 91 -10.84 -9.92 -9.23
C GLU A 91 -9.98 -11.12 -9.65
N PHE A 92 -9.02 -11.54 -8.81
CA PHE A 92 -8.21 -12.74 -9.08
C PHE A 92 -9.05 -14.01 -9.09
N LYS A 93 -10.04 -14.10 -8.20
CA LYS A 93 -10.92 -15.27 -8.09
C LYS A 93 -11.93 -15.32 -9.23
N SER A 94 -12.52 -14.18 -9.62
CA SER A 94 -13.50 -14.09 -10.70
C SER A 94 -12.87 -14.09 -12.10
N GLY A 95 -11.62 -13.65 -12.21
CA GLY A 95 -10.97 -13.38 -13.49
C GLY A 95 -11.58 -12.18 -14.24
N VAL A 96 -12.25 -11.28 -13.51
CA VAL A 96 -12.92 -10.09 -14.08
C VAL A 96 -12.64 -8.89 -13.17
N ALA A 97 -12.38 -7.73 -13.76
CA ALA A 97 -12.22 -6.48 -13.02
C ALA A 97 -13.52 -6.10 -12.33
N TRP A 98 -13.45 -5.69 -11.06
CA TRP A 98 -14.58 -5.10 -10.36
C TRP A 98 -14.40 -3.58 -10.35
N GLU A 99 -15.42 -2.89 -10.84
CA GLU A 99 -15.51 -1.44 -10.85
C GLU A 99 -16.54 -0.99 -9.82
N PRO A 100 -16.19 -1.00 -8.52
CA PRO A 100 -17.13 -0.62 -7.48
C PRO A 100 -17.58 0.82 -7.62
N THR A 101 -18.87 1.05 -7.40
CA THR A 101 -19.36 2.42 -7.21
C THR A 101 -18.70 3.06 -6.00
N VAL A 102 -18.76 4.37 -5.89
CA VAL A 102 -18.21 5.12 -4.76
C VAL A 102 -18.80 4.63 -3.43
N GLU A 103 -20.09 4.31 -3.40
CA GLU A 103 -20.79 3.74 -2.25
C GLU A 103 -20.27 2.34 -1.88
N GLU A 104 -19.99 1.49 -2.87
CA GLU A 104 -19.40 0.17 -2.64
C GLU A 104 -17.97 0.28 -2.09
N GLN A 105 -17.19 1.26 -2.57
CA GLN A 105 -15.86 1.56 -2.01
C GLN A 105 -15.98 1.98 -0.54
N ILE A 106 -16.90 2.90 -0.22
CA ILE A 106 -17.17 3.34 1.16
C ILE A 106 -17.52 2.14 2.04
N ALA A 107 -18.36 1.22 1.55
CA ALA A 107 -18.72 0.01 2.30
C ALA A 107 -17.50 -0.88 2.60
N VAL A 108 -16.56 -1.02 1.66
CA VAL A 108 -15.29 -1.74 1.89
C VAL A 108 -14.47 -1.10 3.00
N TYR A 109 -14.29 0.22 2.98
CA TYR A 109 -13.48 0.92 3.99
C TYR A 109 -14.17 1.03 5.34
N ARG A 110 -15.50 1.12 5.37
CA ARG A 110 -16.26 1.02 6.61
C ARG A 110 -16.10 -0.38 7.22
N ARG A 111 -16.17 -1.44 6.40
CA ARG A 111 -15.91 -2.80 6.87
C ARG A 111 -14.51 -2.96 7.46
N LEU A 112 -13.50 -2.31 6.87
CA LEU A 112 -12.16 -2.24 7.46
C LEU A 112 -12.19 -1.57 8.85
N ALA A 113 -12.88 -0.44 9.02
CA ALA A 113 -13.03 0.21 10.33
C ALA A 113 -13.71 -0.72 11.34
N CYS A 114 -14.75 -1.46 10.95
CA CYS A 114 -15.40 -2.46 11.80
C CYS A 114 -14.44 -3.59 12.24
N TYR A 115 -13.64 -4.14 11.32
CA TYR A 115 -12.63 -5.15 11.70
C TYR A 115 -11.57 -4.60 12.64
N MET A 116 -11.21 -3.33 12.50
CA MET A 116 -10.26 -2.68 13.40
C MET A 116 -10.86 -2.44 14.79
N LYS A 117 -12.15 -2.10 14.89
CA LYS A 117 -12.91 -2.07 16.15
C LYS A 117 -12.93 -3.44 16.82
N GLU A 118 -13.25 -4.49 16.07
CA GLU A 118 -13.29 -5.86 16.57
C GLU A 118 -11.91 -6.32 17.08
N HIS A 119 -10.85 -6.03 16.33
CA HIS A 119 -9.51 -6.50 16.64
C HIS A 119 -8.78 -5.66 17.71
N PHE A 120 -8.90 -4.33 17.65
CA PHE A 120 -8.16 -3.43 18.54
C PHE A 120 -8.99 -2.88 19.71
N GLY A 121 -10.33 -2.93 19.61
CA GLY A 121 -11.29 -2.38 20.56
C GLY A 121 -12.01 -1.12 20.01
N ASP A 122 -13.31 -1.00 20.27
CA ASP A 122 -14.08 0.23 20.07
C ASP A 122 -14.03 1.12 21.32
N ASP A 123 -12.81 1.36 21.79
CA ASP A 123 -12.51 2.25 22.91
C ASP A 123 -11.40 3.24 22.52
N ALA A 124 -11.05 4.17 23.41
CA ALA A 124 -10.01 5.15 23.13
C ALA A 124 -8.65 4.53 22.76
N ARG A 125 -8.31 3.37 23.33
CA ARG A 125 -7.03 2.69 23.08
C ARG A 125 -7.03 1.99 21.73
N GLY A 126 -8.10 1.28 21.40
CA GLY A 126 -8.28 0.60 20.13
C GLY A 126 -8.39 1.59 18.98
N ARG A 127 -9.10 2.71 19.20
CA ARG A 127 -9.10 3.85 18.30
C ARG A 127 -7.70 4.41 18.06
N ALA A 128 -6.93 4.68 19.12
CA ALA A 128 -5.56 5.20 19.01
C ALA A 128 -4.61 4.23 18.26
N LYS A 129 -4.80 2.92 18.38
CA LYS A 129 -4.08 1.92 17.57
C LYS A 129 -4.49 1.99 16.11
N SER A 130 -5.79 2.07 15.84
CA SER A 130 -6.36 2.08 14.50
C SER A 130 -5.97 3.33 13.71
N TRP A 131 -5.88 4.48 14.38
CA TRP A 131 -5.45 5.75 13.80
C TRP A 131 -4.00 5.76 13.30
N ARG A 132 -3.17 4.78 13.70
CA ARG A 132 -1.81 4.64 13.13
C ARG A 132 -1.82 4.15 11.69
N PHE A 133 -2.96 3.63 11.23
CA PHE A 133 -3.11 2.99 9.92
C PHE A 133 -4.22 3.61 9.08
N LEU A 134 -5.42 3.83 9.63
CA LEU A 134 -6.61 4.25 8.85
C LEU A 134 -6.39 5.51 8.00
N PRO A 135 -6.04 6.69 8.58
CA PRO A 135 -5.79 7.89 7.78
C PRO A 135 -4.67 7.68 6.75
N TRP A 136 -3.60 6.98 7.13
CA TRP A 136 -2.50 6.65 6.22
C TRP A 136 -2.93 5.74 5.06
N HIS A 137 -3.85 4.80 5.28
CA HIS A 137 -4.37 3.93 4.22
C HIS A 137 -5.10 4.74 3.16
N PHE A 138 -5.82 5.80 3.52
CA PHE A 138 -6.55 6.61 2.55
C PHE A 138 -5.66 7.38 1.56
N ASP A 139 -4.34 7.48 1.79
CA ASP A 139 -3.37 7.91 0.77
C ASP A 139 -3.26 6.94 -0.42
N PHE A 140 -3.80 5.72 -0.30
CA PHE A 140 -3.89 4.76 -1.41
C PHE A 140 -5.18 4.88 -2.20
N LEU A 141 -6.24 5.49 -1.64
CA LEU A 141 -7.50 5.71 -2.34
C LEU A 141 -7.34 6.65 -3.54
N LEU A 142 -6.57 7.72 -3.38
CA LEU A 142 -6.22 8.63 -4.48
C LEU A 142 -5.44 7.94 -5.62
N ARG A 143 -4.92 6.74 -5.37
CA ARG A 143 -4.18 5.94 -6.35
C ARG A 143 -5.05 4.89 -7.01
N TYR A 144 -6.26 4.67 -6.50
CA TYR A 144 -7.23 3.83 -7.17
C TYR A 144 -7.80 4.59 -8.35
N GLN A 145 -7.80 3.91 -9.49
CA GLN A 145 -8.57 4.30 -10.64
C GLN A 145 -9.24 3.04 -11.16
N PRO A 146 -10.50 3.10 -11.64
CA PRO A 146 -11.07 2.04 -12.42
C PRO A 146 -10.15 1.78 -13.62
N LEU A 147 -9.70 0.52 -13.76
CA LEU A 147 -8.83 0.09 -14.86
C LEU A 147 -9.56 -0.98 -15.69
N PRO A 148 -10.56 -0.59 -16.51
CA PRO A 148 -11.22 -1.50 -17.44
C PRO A 148 -10.21 -2.29 -18.26
N GLU A 149 -10.44 -3.59 -18.42
CA GLU A 149 -9.50 -4.47 -19.11
C GLU A 149 -9.32 -4.10 -20.59
N ASP A 150 -10.37 -3.64 -21.26
CA ASP A 150 -10.33 -3.17 -22.64
C ASP A 150 -9.44 -1.95 -22.85
N LEU A 151 -9.30 -1.10 -21.83
CA LEU A 151 -8.46 0.10 -21.86
C LEU A 151 -7.05 -0.14 -21.34
N TYR A 152 -6.92 -0.93 -20.27
CA TYR A 152 -5.67 -1.03 -19.49
C TYR A 152 -5.00 -2.39 -19.57
N GLY A 153 -5.70 -3.43 -20.05
CA GLY A 153 -5.16 -4.78 -20.19
C GLY A 153 -3.80 -4.78 -20.87
N ALA A 154 -3.75 -4.37 -22.15
CA ALA A 154 -2.50 -4.31 -22.92
C ALA A 154 -1.45 -3.36 -22.30
N ARG A 155 -1.87 -2.16 -21.87
CA ARG A 155 -0.95 -1.13 -21.33
C ARG A 155 -0.25 -1.58 -20.04
N SER A 156 -0.96 -2.30 -19.18
CA SER A 156 -0.42 -2.82 -17.92
C SER A 156 0.70 -3.85 -18.12
N LEU A 157 0.63 -4.60 -19.23
CA LEU A 157 1.61 -5.64 -19.56
C LEU A 157 2.90 -5.04 -20.10
N GLU A 158 2.82 -3.87 -20.74
CA GLU A 158 3.98 -3.12 -21.26
C GLU A 158 4.78 -2.46 -20.12
N GLN A 159 4.11 -1.85 -19.14
CA GLN A 159 4.74 -1.16 -18.02
C GLN A 159 3.91 -1.21 -16.74
N PRO A 160 4.55 -1.35 -15.55
CA PRO A 160 3.85 -1.32 -14.28
C PRO A 160 2.99 -0.06 -14.10
N LEU A 161 1.68 -0.24 -13.94
CA LEU A 161 0.75 0.89 -13.73
C LEU A 161 1.05 1.68 -12.45
N MET A 162 1.81 1.09 -11.53
CA MET A 162 2.18 1.71 -10.26
C MET A 162 3.01 2.99 -10.41
N GLN A 163 3.82 3.08 -11.46
CA GLN A 163 4.63 4.27 -11.75
C GLN A 163 3.88 5.26 -12.64
N THR A 164 2.82 4.80 -13.29
CA THR A 164 1.98 5.63 -14.15
C THR A 164 1.17 6.59 -13.27
N ARG A 165 1.41 7.90 -13.45
CA ARG A 165 0.53 8.93 -12.90
C ARG A 165 -0.64 9.07 -13.86
N MET A 166 -1.80 8.65 -13.43
CA MET A 166 -3.00 8.80 -14.25
C MET A 166 -3.61 10.19 -14.01
N PRO A 167 -4.14 10.83 -15.06
CA PRO A 167 -4.79 12.12 -14.91
C PRO A 167 -6.01 11.97 -13.99
N ALA A 168 -6.30 13.02 -13.22
CA ALA A 168 -7.53 13.09 -12.45
C ALA A 168 -8.74 13.01 -13.40
N LEU A 169 -9.85 12.46 -12.91
CA LEU A 169 -11.10 12.46 -13.67
C LEU A 169 -11.66 13.90 -13.69
N ASP A 170 -11.71 14.51 -14.87
CA ASP A 170 -12.33 15.81 -15.05
C ASP A 170 -13.83 15.74 -14.70
N GLY A 171 -14.31 16.67 -13.87
CA GLY A 171 -15.73 16.75 -13.50
C GLY A 171 -16.20 15.73 -12.46
N ALA A 172 -15.29 15.14 -11.69
CA ALA A 172 -15.61 14.17 -10.63
C ALA A 172 -16.65 14.72 -9.61
N ALA A 173 -17.60 13.85 -9.25
CA ALA A 173 -18.63 14.17 -8.27
C ALA A 173 -18.00 14.47 -6.89
N PRO A 174 -18.65 15.26 -6.02
CA PRO A 174 -18.08 15.64 -4.72
C PRO A 174 -17.54 14.47 -3.90
N LEU A 175 -18.27 13.36 -3.85
CA LEU A 175 -17.86 12.16 -3.11
C LEU A 175 -16.63 11.45 -3.73
N GLU A 176 -16.50 11.48 -5.07
CA GLU A 176 -15.30 10.98 -5.76
C GLU A 176 -14.08 11.85 -5.46
N ARG A 177 -14.25 13.17 -5.47
CA ARG A 177 -13.19 14.11 -5.08
C ARG A 177 -12.76 13.91 -3.64
N LEU A 178 -13.70 13.62 -2.73
CA LEU A 178 -13.39 13.30 -1.34
C LEU A 178 -12.50 12.07 -1.22
N LEU A 179 -12.85 10.96 -1.88
CA LEU A 179 -12.06 9.73 -1.81
C LEU A 179 -10.69 9.86 -2.49
N THR A 180 -10.60 10.69 -3.53
CA THR A 180 -9.35 10.91 -4.27
C THR A 180 -8.52 12.08 -3.75
N ASN A 181 -8.92 12.69 -2.63
CA ASN A 181 -8.24 13.84 -2.06
C ASN A 181 -6.88 13.43 -1.45
N SER A 182 -5.88 14.30 -1.57
CA SER A 182 -4.53 14.06 -1.04
C SER A 182 -4.22 14.80 0.27
N ASN A 183 -5.18 15.58 0.78
CA ASN A 183 -5.05 16.34 2.02
C ASN A 183 -5.14 15.39 3.24
N PRO A 184 -4.12 15.32 4.10
CA PRO A 184 -4.13 14.47 5.29
C PRO A 184 -5.28 14.77 6.26
N ASP A 185 -5.72 16.03 6.35
CA ASP A 185 -6.82 16.40 7.25
C ASP A 185 -8.17 15.84 6.74
N VAL A 186 -8.32 15.74 5.42
CA VAL A 186 -9.45 15.03 4.81
C VAL A 186 -9.40 13.54 5.14
N HIS A 187 -8.21 12.92 5.15
CA HIS A 187 -8.07 11.50 5.52
C HIS A 187 -8.42 11.24 6.98
N GLU A 188 -8.10 12.17 7.89
CA GLU A 188 -8.50 12.10 9.30
C GLU A 188 -10.03 12.16 9.46
N LEU A 189 -10.69 13.09 8.76
CA LEU A 189 -12.13 13.23 8.77
C LEU A 189 -12.84 12.02 8.14
N LEU A 190 -12.33 11.52 7.03
CA LEU A 190 -12.80 10.28 6.39
C LEU A 190 -12.72 9.09 7.34
N ALA A 191 -11.58 8.91 8.04
CA ALA A 191 -11.42 7.85 9.04
C ALA A 191 -12.45 7.97 10.16
N ALA A 192 -12.67 9.19 10.64
CA ALA A 192 -13.58 9.44 11.74
C ALA A 192 -15.04 9.17 11.33
N MET A 193 -15.49 9.67 10.18
CA MET A 193 -16.85 9.40 9.68
C MET A 193 -17.10 7.91 9.46
N LEU A 194 -16.14 7.18 8.87
CA LEU A 194 -16.26 5.72 8.69
C LEU A 194 -16.30 4.97 10.02
N TRP A 195 -15.51 5.40 11.00
CA TRP A 195 -15.45 4.80 12.34
C TRP A 195 -16.76 4.98 13.12
N GLU A 196 -17.37 6.18 13.07
CA GLU A 196 -18.59 6.49 13.82
C GLU A 196 -19.87 5.97 13.14
N SER A 197 -19.81 5.54 11.89
CA SER A 197 -20.99 5.14 11.12
C SER A 197 -21.57 3.79 11.52
N ALA A 198 -22.85 3.79 11.93
CA ALA A 198 -23.61 2.61 12.34
C ALA A 198 -24.04 1.70 11.18
N SER A 199 -24.14 2.22 9.96
CA SER A 199 -24.43 1.45 8.73
C SER A 199 -23.65 1.97 7.50
N ASP A 200 -23.62 1.20 6.40
CA ASP A 200 -23.00 1.63 5.14
C ASP A 200 -23.74 2.87 4.59
N ALA A 201 -25.07 2.88 4.76
CA ALA A 201 -25.92 4.01 4.40
C ALA A 201 -25.60 5.27 5.22
N ASP A 202 -25.31 5.13 6.52
CA ASP A 202 -24.94 6.27 7.37
C ASP A 202 -23.57 6.82 7.00
N ALA A 203 -22.61 5.94 6.67
CA ALA A 203 -21.30 6.34 6.18
C ALA A 203 -21.41 7.13 4.87
N VAL A 204 -22.17 6.61 3.89
CA VAL A 204 -22.39 7.30 2.62
C VAL A 204 -23.07 8.66 2.86
N ARG A 205 -24.07 8.74 3.74
CA ARG A 205 -24.77 9.99 4.05
C ARG A 205 -23.85 11.03 4.68
N ALA A 206 -23.07 10.62 5.67
CA ALA A 206 -22.12 11.50 6.36
C ALA A 206 -21.05 12.04 5.40
N LEU A 207 -20.45 11.14 4.61
CA LEU A 207 -19.41 11.51 3.65
C LEU A 207 -19.92 12.38 2.52
N ARG A 208 -21.14 12.14 2.03
CA ARG A 208 -21.79 12.97 1.00
C ARG A 208 -22.10 14.36 1.54
N SER A 209 -22.68 14.45 2.74
CA SER A 209 -22.93 15.75 3.37
C SER A 209 -21.64 16.54 3.60
N PHE A 210 -20.55 15.87 3.94
CA PHE A 210 -19.24 16.51 4.11
C PHE A 210 -18.66 16.98 2.78
N SER A 211 -18.69 16.14 1.74
CA SER A 211 -18.09 16.47 0.44
C SER A 211 -18.83 17.57 -0.32
N GLU A 212 -20.11 17.80 -0.01
CA GLU A 212 -20.93 18.89 -0.56
C GLU A 212 -20.86 20.17 0.28
N GLY A 213 -20.15 20.16 1.42
CA GLY A 213 -20.09 21.29 2.36
C GLY A 213 -18.88 22.21 2.18
N ASP A 214 -19.02 23.45 2.66
CA ASP A 214 -18.01 24.51 2.57
C ASP A 214 -16.65 24.14 3.18
N VAL A 215 -16.66 23.30 4.21
CA VAL A 215 -15.44 22.81 4.88
C VAL A 215 -14.58 22.00 3.92
N PHE A 216 -15.19 21.07 3.19
CA PHE A 216 -14.43 20.27 2.23
C PHE A 216 -13.92 21.15 1.09
N GLU A 217 -14.73 22.09 0.59
CA GLU A 217 -14.28 23.06 -0.41
C GLU A 217 -13.08 23.89 0.06
N ALA A 218 -13.07 24.34 1.32
CA ALA A 218 -11.95 25.11 1.90
C ALA A 218 -10.67 24.25 1.97
N LEU A 219 -10.79 22.98 2.37
CA LEU A 219 -9.69 22.02 2.40
C LEU A 219 -9.17 21.68 1.00
N GLU A 220 -10.04 21.63 -0.01
CA GLU A 220 -9.64 21.45 -1.42
C GLU A 220 -8.83 22.64 -1.96
N ARG A 221 -9.17 23.87 -1.56
CA ARG A 221 -8.48 25.10 -2.01
C ARG A 221 -7.14 25.34 -1.30
N GLY A 222 -6.75 24.47 -0.37
CA GLY A 222 -5.45 24.55 0.32
C GLY A 222 -5.39 25.58 1.44
N ALA A 223 -6.53 25.99 2.01
CA ALA A 223 -6.53 26.75 3.26
C ALA A 223 -5.87 25.88 4.35
N SER A 224 -4.79 26.36 4.96
CA SER A 224 -4.09 25.59 6.00
C SER A 224 -5.01 25.45 7.22
N ALA A 225 -5.30 24.21 7.56
CA ALA A 225 -6.09 23.68 8.66
C ALA A 225 -5.74 24.16 10.09
N ASP A 226 -4.82 25.10 10.26
CA ASP A 226 -4.29 25.45 11.58
C ASP A 226 -5.25 26.31 12.43
N THR A 227 -6.24 26.96 11.83
CA THR A 227 -7.31 27.67 12.57
C THR A 227 -8.67 26.98 12.44
N GLU A 228 -9.05 26.52 11.24
CA GLU A 228 -10.41 26.03 10.98
C GLU A 228 -10.60 24.52 11.20
N ALA A 229 -9.57 23.66 11.05
CA ALA A 229 -9.80 22.21 11.17
C ALA A 229 -10.01 21.74 12.62
N SER A 230 -9.47 22.47 13.61
CA SER A 230 -9.77 22.22 15.03
C SER A 230 -11.21 22.62 15.35
N GLU A 231 -11.66 23.77 14.86
CA GLU A 231 -13.05 24.21 15.01
C GLU A 231 -14.03 23.31 14.23
N VAL A 232 -13.67 22.81 13.05
CA VAL A 232 -14.49 21.88 12.25
C VAL A 232 -14.60 20.49 12.90
N LEU A 233 -13.51 19.97 13.49
CA LEU A 233 -13.55 18.74 14.29
C LEU A 233 -14.39 18.93 15.57
N GLU A 234 -14.37 20.11 16.17
CA GLU A 234 -15.24 20.46 17.31
C GLU A 234 -16.71 20.67 16.89
N LEU A 235 -16.98 21.29 15.74
CA LEU A 235 -18.32 21.59 15.21
C LEU A 235 -19.02 20.38 14.60
N SER A 236 -18.28 19.36 14.16
CA SER A 236 -18.85 18.14 13.57
C SER A 236 -19.36 17.13 14.61
N ASN A 237 -19.14 17.36 15.92
CA ASN A 237 -19.40 16.39 17.01
C ASN A 237 -18.71 15.01 16.80
N ILE A 238 -17.78 14.91 15.85
CA ILE A 238 -17.03 13.69 15.61
C ILE A 238 -15.84 13.70 16.57
N PRO A 239 -15.66 12.69 17.46
CA PRO A 239 -14.58 12.70 18.43
C PRO A 239 -13.26 12.93 17.70
N GLY A 240 -12.59 14.06 17.94
CA GLY A 240 -11.29 14.32 17.34
C GLY A 240 -10.38 13.12 17.58
N GLY A 241 -9.82 12.55 16.51
CA GLY A 241 -8.70 11.64 16.65
C GLY A 241 -7.61 12.48 17.28
N GLY A 242 -7.46 12.40 18.62
CA GLY A 242 -6.52 13.23 19.34
C GLY A 242 -5.22 13.21 18.57
N ARG A 243 -4.70 14.39 18.20
CA ARG A 243 -3.44 14.56 17.46
C ARG A 243 -2.34 13.86 18.25
N GLY A 244 -2.26 12.56 18.10
CA GLY A 244 -1.30 11.72 18.77
C GLY A 244 0.01 12.08 18.12
N SER A 245 0.99 12.40 18.96
CA SER A 245 2.42 12.59 18.70
C SER A 245 3.04 11.90 17.46
N SER A 246 2.43 10.86 16.91
CA SER A 246 2.72 10.27 15.60
C SER A 246 2.58 11.24 14.41
N SER A 247 1.59 12.12 14.34
CA SER A 247 1.36 13.01 13.18
C SER A 247 2.43 14.10 13.06
N GLU A 248 2.73 14.80 14.16
CA GLU A 248 3.86 15.74 14.24
C GLU A 248 5.20 15.05 14.05
N MET A 249 5.41 13.89 14.68
CA MET A 249 6.64 13.11 14.50
C MET A 249 6.79 12.59 13.06
N GLN A 250 5.70 12.30 12.35
CA GLN A 250 5.74 11.93 10.93
C GLN A 250 5.99 13.15 10.04
N LYS A 251 5.37 14.31 10.31
CA LYS A 251 5.65 15.59 9.64
C LYS A 251 7.12 16.00 9.84
N GLU A 252 7.63 15.99 11.07
CA GLU A 252 9.03 16.27 11.39
C GLU A 252 9.99 15.28 10.73
N LYS A 253 9.68 13.97 10.73
CA LYS A 253 10.50 12.98 10.01
C LYS A 253 10.48 13.18 8.50
N ARG A 254 9.36 13.66 7.92
CA ARG A 254 9.24 13.99 6.49
C ARG A 254 10.05 15.23 6.13
N VAL A 255 10.01 16.26 6.97
CA VAL A 255 10.79 17.50 6.83
C VAL A 255 12.28 17.24 7.03
N GLN A 256 12.66 16.46 8.05
CA GLN A 256 14.06 16.05 8.27
C GLN A 256 14.58 15.15 7.13
N ARG A 257 13.77 14.25 6.57
CA ARG A 257 14.16 13.44 5.39
C ARG A 257 14.36 14.27 4.13
N ARG A 258 13.57 15.33 3.92
CA ARG A 258 13.74 16.27 2.79
C ARG A 258 14.97 17.17 2.93
N ARG A 259 15.45 17.41 4.16
CA ARG A 259 16.64 18.22 4.46
C ARG A 259 17.95 17.43 4.60
N ARG A 260 17.90 16.09 4.54
CA ARG A 260 19.11 15.27 4.59
C ARG A 260 19.77 15.26 3.21
N GLU A 261 21.00 15.76 3.16
CA GLU A 261 21.89 15.49 2.03
C GLU A 261 22.02 13.98 1.83
N PRO A 262 22.14 13.50 0.57
CA PRO A 262 22.31 12.09 0.30
C PRO A 262 23.48 11.55 1.11
N THR A 263 23.23 10.50 1.90
CA THR A 263 24.27 9.86 2.70
C THR A 263 25.43 9.50 1.76
N PRO A 264 26.68 9.90 2.07
CA PRO A 264 27.83 9.57 1.24
C PRO A 264 27.86 8.05 1.01
N VAL A 265 27.98 7.65 -0.26
CA VAL A 265 28.13 6.24 -0.61
C VAL A 265 29.48 5.80 -0.04
N ARG A 266 29.45 4.82 0.87
CA ARG A 266 30.66 4.28 1.48
C ARG A 266 31.57 3.67 0.43
N THR A 267 32.87 3.88 0.57
CA THR A 267 33.85 3.29 -0.36
C THR A 267 33.94 1.78 -0.17
N ALA A 268 34.51 1.07 -1.15
CA ALA A 268 34.70 -0.37 -1.06
C ALA A 268 35.56 -0.78 0.14
N GLU A 269 36.54 0.05 0.51
CA GLU A 269 37.39 -0.14 1.69
C GLU A 269 36.62 0.01 3.01
N GLU A 270 35.75 1.02 3.13
CA GLU A 270 34.91 1.20 4.32
C GLU A 270 33.93 0.03 4.51
N ILE A 271 33.40 -0.51 3.41
CA ILE A 271 32.52 -1.70 3.44
C ILE A 271 33.31 -2.95 3.88
N ALA A 272 34.55 -3.11 3.38
CA ALA A 272 35.42 -4.22 3.77
C ALA A 272 35.80 -4.17 5.25
N GLN A 273 36.12 -2.98 5.77
CA GLN A 273 36.47 -2.77 7.16
C GLN A 273 35.30 -3.09 8.10
N ILE A 274 34.08 -2.64 7.77
CA ILE A 274 32.87 -2.94 8.54
C ILE A 274 32.58 -4.46 8.54
N ARG A 275 32.84 -5.15 7.44
CA ARG A 275 32.67 -6.62 7.36
C ARG A 275 33.69 -7.34 8.24
N ALA A 276 34.95 -6.90 8.24
CA ALA A 276 35.99 -7.45 9.10
C ALA A 276 35.67 -7.25 10.59
N GLU A 277 35.26 -6.05 10.99
CA GLU A 277 34.86 -5.76 12.38
C GLU A 277 33.67 -6.60 12.84
N ARG A 278 32.70 -6.86 11.95
CA ARG A 278 31.54 -7.71 12.25
C ARG A 278 31.90 -9.19 12.34
N ALA A 279 32.87 -9.66 11.55
CA ALA A 279 33.37 -11.04 11.62
C ALA A 279 34.06 -11.28 12.97
N VAL A 280 34.94 -10.37 13.39
CA VAL A 280 35.61 -10.41 14.71
C VAL A 280 34.58 -10.38 15.84
N LYS A 281 33.54 -9.55 15.73
CA LYS A 281 32.49 -9.45 16.74
C LYS A 281 31.60 -10.70 16.81
N ARG A 282 31.40 -11.42 15.69
CA ARG A 282 30.70 -12.71 15.66
C ARG A 282 31.52 -13.82 16.32
N GLU A 283 32.82 -13.85 16.09
CA GLU A 283 33.73 -14.81 16.74
C GLU A 283 33.80 -14.59 18.26
N GLN A 284 33.77 -13.33 18.71
CA GLN A 284 33.81 -12.99 20.14
C GLN A 284 32.49 -13.23 20.90
N THR A 285 31.35 -13.28 20.20
CA THR A 285 30.03 -13.38 20.83
C THR A 285 29.43 -14.79 20.79
N GLY A 286 30.09 -15.74 20.11
CA GLY A 286 29.65 -17.14 20.05
C GLY A 286 28.26 -17.34 19.44
N ALA A 287 27.71 -16.33 18.77
CA ALA A 287 26.42 -16.41 18.11
C ALA A 287 26.61 -17.06 16.73
N THR A 288 26.49 -18.39 16.70
CA THR A 288 26.25 -19.17 15.48
C THR A 288 24.86 -18.90 14.94
#